data_AF-A0AAI8FNP0-F1
#
_entry.id   AF-A0AAI8FNP0-F1
#
_cell.length_a   1.000
_cell.length_b   1.000
_cell.length_c   1.000
_cell.angle_alpha   90.00
_cell.angle_beta   90.00
_cell.angle_gamma   90.00
#
_symmetry.space_group_name_H-M   'P 1'
#
loop_
_entity.id
_entity.type
_entity.pdbx_description
1 polymer ?
#
loop_
_entity_poly.entity_id
_entity_poly.type
_entity_poly.pdbx_seq_one_letter_code
_entity_poly.pdbx_strand_id
1 'polypeptide(L)'
;MKASEAIQQIQTDVAGAKADGAQQIVIANLEAYLATALQKAQAEESAASAEQIAQVEHNLEVWKARLAANTNHSIEMFKSVVEAGQTALRSAIVINGGAAAALLAFAGNAITKGQSLAGDPLLSKIGLGLAWFVAGMGCAGMATGLRYLAQFAYSVCHANQQRRGVKATANTLNWTSIVLGAVSFATFFVGGYSTYLAIAKPNDTPIANVASQQKR
;
A
#
# COMPACT_ATOMS: atom_id res chain seq x y z
N MET A 1 26.36 43.30 -9.30
CA MET A 1 26.22 44.34 -8.25
C MET A 1 24.82 44.91 -8.16
N LYS A 2 24.34 45.28 -6.97
CA LYS A 2 23.12 46.10 -6.84
C LYS A 2 23.41 47.54 -7.25
N ALA A 3 22.42 48.27 -7.77
CA ALA A 3 22.57 49.69 -8.15
C ALA A 3 23.15 50.56 -7.00
N SER A 4 22.85 50.20 -5.75
CA SER A 4 23.39 50.85 -4.55
C SER A 4 24.90 50.68 -4.38
N GLU A 5 25.45 49.52 -4.73
CA GLU A 5 26.89 49.23 -4.64
C GLU A 5 27.67 49.95 -5.75
N ALA A 6 27.10 50.04 -6.96
CA ALA A 6 27.70 50.78 -8.06
C ALA A 6 27.86 52.28 -7.72
N ILE A 7 26.85 52.88 -7.09
CA ILE A 7 26.88 54.29 -6.67
C ILE A 7 27.90 54.52 -5.54
N GLN A 8 28.03 53.58 -4.59
CA GLN A 8 29.05 53.66 -3.54
C GLN A 8 30.47 53.54 -4.09
N GLN A 9 30.70 52.66 -5.07
CA GLN A 9 32.00 52.52 -5.71
C GLN A 9 32.41 53.81 -6.43
N ILE A 10 31.49 54.41 -7.20
CA ILE A 10 31.72 55.69 -7.89
C ILE A 10 32.05 56.81 -6.88
N GLN A 11 31.33 56.89 -5.75
CA GLN A 11 31.63 57.88 -4.70
C GLN A 11 33.01 57.68 -4.08
N THR A 12 33.41 56.42 -3.87
CA THR A 12 34.72 56.07 -3.28
C THR A 12 35.87 56.44 -4.22
N ASP A 13 35.72 56.12 -5.51
CA ASP A 13 36.74 56.40 -6.52
C ASP A 13 36.88 57.90 -6.79
N VAL A 14 35.78 58.67 -6.75
CA VAL A 14 35.80 60.14 -6.82
C VAL A 14 36.46 60.76 -5.57
N ALA A 15 36.21 60.18 -4.38
CA ALA A 15 36.86 60.63 -3.16
C ALA A 15 38.38 60.36 -3.17
N GLY A 16 38.81 59.24 -3.75
CA GLY A 16 40.23 58.91 -3.97
C GLY A 16 40.91 59.88 -4.92
N ALA A 17 40.32 60.16 -6.07
CA ALA A 17 40.85 61.14 -7.03
C ALA A 17 40.99 62.55 -6.40
N LYS A 18 40.06 62.92 -5.50
CA LYS A 18 40.13 64.16 -4.74
C LYS A 18 41.27 64.18 -3.71
N ALA A 19 41.55 63.05 -3.06
CA ALA A 19 42.67 62.91 -2.12
C ALA A 19 44.03 62.98 -2.82
N ASP A 20 44.11 62.52 -4.08
CA ASP A 20 45.31 62.61 -4.93
C ASP A 20 45.53 64.02 -5.53
N GLY A 21 44.74 65.01 -5.13
CA GLY A 21 44.91 66.42 -5.49
C GLY A 21 44.25 66.83 -6.81
N ALA A 22 43.47 65.94 -7.45
CA ALA A 22 42.73 66.30 -8.65
C ALA A 22 41.56 67.24 -8.30
N GLN A 23 41.61 68.48 -8.82
CA GLN A 23 40.55 69.48 -8.64
C GLN A 23 39.53 69.49 -9.79
N GLN A 24 39.86 68.88 -10.93
CA GLN A 24 39.04 68.85 -12.14
C GLN A 24 39.15 67.47 -12.80
N ILE A 25 38.02 66.90 -13.21
CA ILE A 25 37.96 65.64 -13.95
C ILE A 25 37.61 65.98 -15.39
N VAL A 26 38.47 65.56 -16.32
CA VAL A 26 38.19 65.69 -17.76
C VAL A 26 37.03 64.79 -18.13
N ILE A 27 36.03 65.35 -18.82
CA ILE A 27 34.77 64.65 -19.19
C ILE A 27 35.07 63.33 -19.90
N ALA A 28 36.03 63.31 -20.83
CA ALA A 28 36.44 62.11 -21.56
C ALA A 28 36.92 60.96 -20.65
N ASN A 29 37.60 61.26 -19.54
CA ASN A 29 38.07 60.25 -18.59
C ASN A 29 36.93 59.71 -17.74
N LEU A 30 35.96 60.57 -17.39
CA LEU A 30 34.76 60.16 -16.68
C LEU A 30 33.86 59.27 -17.55
N GLU A 31 33.70 59.61 -18.83
CA GLU A 31 32.97 58.80 -19.81
C GLU A 31 33.60 57.42 -20.00
N ALA A 32 34.93 57.35 -20.12
CA ALA A 32 35.65 56.08 -20.23
C ALA A 32 35.51 55.22 -18.96
N TYR A 33 35.57 55.83 -17.78
CA TYR A 33 35.38 55.13 -16.51
C TYR A 33 33.92 54.62 -16.38
N LEU A 34 32.93 55.46 -16.66
CA LEU A 34 31.51 55.08 -16.62
C LEU A 34 31.18 53.99 -17.63
N ALA A 35 31.74 54.04 -18.84
CA ALA A 35 31.59 52.98 -19.84
C ALA A 35 32.14 51.65 -19.33
N THR A 36 33.32 51.66 -18.70
CA THR A 36 33.94 50.45 -18.13
C THR A 36 33.14 49.90 -16.96
N ALA A 37 32.68 50.76 -16.05
CA ALA A 37 31.86 50.38 -14.90
C ALA A 37 30.51 49.78 -15.34
N LEU A 38 29.89 50.36 -16.37
CA LEU A 38 28.62 49.88 -16.94
C LEU A 38 28.81 48.51 -17.60
N GLN A 39 29.89 48.31 -18.36
CA GLN A 39 30.21 47.03 -19.00
C GLN A 39 30.43 45.92 -17.97
N LYS A 40 31.13 46.22 -16.86
CA LYS A 40 31.34 45.29 -15.75
C LYS A 40 30.02 44.93 -15.05
N ALA A 41 29.16 45.92 -14.78
CA ALA A 41 27.86 45.71 -14.16
C ALA A 41 26.94 44.83 -15.02
N GLN A 42 26.92 45.05 -16.35
CA GLN A 42 26.15 44.23 -17.29
C GLN A 42 26.66 42.78 -17.39
N ALA A 43 27.98 42.58 -17.34
CA ALA A 43 28.58 41.25 -17.35
C ALA A 43 28.25 40.46 -16.07
N GLU A 44 28.31 41.11 -14.91
CA GLU A 44 27.94 40.50 -13.62
C GLU A 44 26.44 40.18 -13.53
N GLU A 45 25.57 41.08 -14.03
CA GLU A 45 24.12 40.87 -14.03
C GLU A 45 23.72 39.71 -14.97
N SER A 46 24.37 39.61 -16.13
CA SER A 46 24.19 38.48 -17.06
C SER A 46 24.69 37.16 -16.45
N ALA A 47 25.83 37.17 -15.75
CA ALA A 47 26.36 35.99 -15.07
C ALA A 47 25.46 35.54 -13.90
N ALA A 48 24.98 36.48 -13.08
CA ALA A 48 24.06 36.21 -11.98
C ALA A 48 22.71 35.65 -12.47
N SER A 49 22.22 36.13 -13.62
CA SER A 49 21.02 35.58 -14.28
C SER A 49 21.23 34.15 -14.77
N ALA A 50 22.38 33.86 -15.39
CA ALA A 50 22.73 32.51 -15.86
C ALA A 50 22.88 31.51 -14.68
N GLU A 51 23.49 31.93 -13.57
CA GLU A 51 23.58 31.10 -12.35
C GLU A 51 22.20 30.81 -11.75
N GLN A 52 21.31 31.80 -11.70
CA GLN A 52 19.93 31.60 -11.23
C GLN A 52 19.16 30.61 -12.10
N ILE A 53 19.30 30.70 -13.43
CA ILE A 53 18.69 29.75 -14.37
C ILE A 53 19.23 28.33 -14.12
N ALA A 54 20.55 28.17 -14.03
CA ALA A 54 21.18 26.87 -13.76
C ALA A 54 20.72 26.28 -12.41
N GLN A 55 20.52 27.12 -11.39
CA GLN A 55 20.04 26.67 -10.08
C GLN A 55 18.55 26.28 -10.11
N VAL A 56 17.72 26.99 -10.87
CA VAL A 56 16.32 26.62 -11.10
C VAL A 56 16.23 25.31 -11.88
N GLU A 57 17.04 25.13 -12.93
CA GLU A 57 17.12 23.88 -13.70
C GLU A 57 17.54 22.71 -12.81
N HIS A 58 18.60 22.88 -12.01
CA HIS A 58 19.03 21.86 -11.06
C HIS A 58 17.94 21.49 -10.05
N ASN A 59 17.25 22.49 -9.47
CA ASN A 59 16.14 22.25 -8.54
C ASN A 59 14.98 21.51 -9.22
N LEU A 60 14.71 21.80 -10.48
CA LEU A 60 13.67 21.15 -11.28
C LEU A 60 14.04 19.68 -11.55
N GLU A 61 15.30 19.39 -11.87
CA GLU A 61 15.81 18.03 -12.03
C GLU A 61 15.70 17.23 -10.73
N VAL A 62 16.13 17.80 -9.61
CA VAL A 62 16.01 17.18 -8.28
C VAL A 62 14.54 16.92 -7.95
N TRP A 63 13.65 17.86 -8.24
CA TRP A 63 12.22 17.71 -8.00
C TRP A 63 11.61 16.60 -8.85
N LYS A 64 11.93 16.54 -10.16
CA LYS A 64 11.52 15.45 -11.06
C LYS A 64 12.01 14.10 -10.56
N ALA A 65 13.28 14.01 -10.17
CA ALA A 65 13.87 12.79 -9.66
C ALA A 65 13.18 12.32 -8.37
N ARG A 66 12.91 13.24 -7.43
CA ARG A 66 12.16 12.93 -6.20
C ARG A 66 10.73 12.50 -6.48
N LEU A 67 10.03 13.18 -7.38
CA LEU A 67 8.65 12.82 -7.74
C LEU A 67 8.59 11.44 -8.40
N ALA A 68 9.51 11.14 -9.31
CA ALA A 68 9.63 9.84 -9.95
C ALA A 68 9.94 8.73 -8.93
N ALA A 69 10.92 8.97 -8.04
CA ALA A 69 11.28 8.03 -6.98
C ALA A 69 10.09 7.76 -6.03
N ASN A 70 9.39 8.80 -5.58
CA ASN A 70 8.22 8.66 -4.70
C ASN A 70 7.06 7.94 -5.38
N THR A 71 6.83 8.22 -6.66
CA THR A 71 5.77 7.56 -7.45
C THR A 71 6.08 6.08 -7.64
N ASN A 72 7.31 5.75 -8.05
CA ASN A 72 7.76 4.36 -8.23
C ASN A 72 7.70 3.58 -6.92
N HIS A 73 8.20 4.17 -5.82
CA HIS A 73 8.10 3.58 -4.49
C HIS A 73 6.64 3.29 -4.09
N SER A 74 5.74 4.24 -4.34
CA SER A 74 4.31 4.06 -4.02
C SER A 74 3.65 2.95 -4.83
N ILE A 75 4.00 2.82 -6.11
CA ILE A 75 3.52 1.76 -6.99
C ILE A 75 4.06 0.40 -6.53
N GLU A 76 5.35 0.32 -6.22
CA GLU A 76 5.98 -0.92 -5.76
C GLU A 76 5.42 -1.39 -4.42
N MET A 77 5.28 -0.47 -3.45
CA MET A 77 4.63 -0.76 -2.16
C MET A 77 3.20 -1.24 -2.34
N PHE A 78 2.42 -0.59 -3.19
CA PHE A 78 1.04 -1.01 -3.47
C PHE A 78 0.99 -2.42 -4.07
N LYS A 79 1.86 -2.70 -5.04
CA LYS A 79 1.97 -4.03 -5.66
C LYS A 79 2.37 -5.10 -4.63
N SER A 80 3.36 -4.82 -3.80
CA SER A 80 3.81 -5.72 -2.72
C SER A 80 2.67 -6.06 -1.76
N VAL A 81 1.90 -5.07 -1.30
CA VAL A 81 0.74 -5.29 -0.42
C VAL A 81 -0.35 -6.12 -1.11
N VAL A 82 -0.59 -5.90 -2.42
CA VAL A 82 -1.56 -6.68 -3.18
C VAL A 82 -1.13 -8.14 -3.30
N GLU A 83 0.13 -8.39 -3.63
CA GLU A 83 0.70 -9.74 -3.76
C GLU A 83 0.71 -10.48 -2.41
N ALA A 84 1.08 -9.80 -1.33
CA ALA A 84 1.02 -10.35 0.03
C ALA A 84 -0.43 -10.75 0.40
N GLY A 85 -1.42 -9.89 0.11
CA GLY A 85 -2.82 -10.19 0.36
C GLY A 85 -3.35 -11.36 -0.46
N GLN A 86 -2.97 -11.46 -1.75
CA GLN A 86 -3.32 -12.61 -2.59
C GLN A 86 -2.70 -13.90 -2.08
N THR A 87 -1.45 -13.84 -1.62
CA THR A 87 -0.75 -14.98 -1.05
C THR A 87 -1.44 -15.44 0.23
N ALA A 88 -1.81 -14.51 1.12
CA ALA A 88 -2.54 -14.82 2.34
C ALA A 88 -3.90 -15.48 2.07
N LEU A 89 -4.69 -14.97 1.11
CA LEU A 89 -5.98 -15.57 0.74
C LEU A 89 -5.81 -16.98 0.13
N ARG A 90 -4.80 -17.18 -0.72
CA ARG A 90 -4.48 -18.52 -1.27
C ARG A 90 -4.09 -19.49 -0.15
N SER A 91 -3.25 -19.05 0.79
CA SER A 91 -2.91 -19.85 1.96
C SER A 91 -4.14 -20.19 2.79
N ALA A 92 -5.06 -19.24 3.01
CA ALA A 92 -6.30 -19.50 3.73
C ALA A 92 -7.19 -20.54 3.03
N ILE A 93 -7.31 -20.48 1.70
CA ILE A 93 -8.03 -21.49 0.89
C ILE A 93 -7.38 -22.87 1.02
N VAL A 94 -6.05 -22.94 0.88
CA VAL A 94 -5.30 -24.21 0.94
C VAL A 94 -5.38 -24.83 2.33
N ILE A 95 -5.20 -24.05 3.38
CA ILE A 95 -5.20 -24.55 4.75
C ILE A 95 -6.61 -25.01 5.17
N ASN A 96 -7.64 -24.20 4.92
CA ASN A 96 -9.03 -24.60 5.20
C ASN A 96 -9.46 -25.80 4.34
N GLY A 97 -9.06 -25.82 3.06
CA GLY A 97 -9.37 -26.93 2.16
C GLY A 97 -8.66 -28.23 2.50
N GLY A 98 -7.39 -28.16 2.87
CA GLY A 98 -6.63 -29.30 3.36
C GLY A 98 -7.25 -29.90 4.62
N ALA A 99 -7.64 -29.03 5.57
CA ALA A 99 -8.33 -29.47 6.79
C ALA A 99 -9.69 -30.10 6.49
N ALA A 100 -10.50 -29.47 5.63
CA ALA A 100 -11.80 -30.01 5.22
C ALA A 100 -11.67 -31.37 4.51
N ALA A 101 -10.74 -31.50 3.57
CA ALA A 101 -10.48 -32.74 2.86
C ALA A 101 -9.99 -33.85 3.80
N ALA A 102 -9.10 -33.53 4.75
CA ALA A 102 -8.63 -34.48 5.75
C ALA A 102 -9.75 -34.97 6.66
N LEU A 103 -10.64 -34.08 7.12
CA LEU A 103 -11.80 -34.46 7.91
C LEU A 103 -12.81 -35.29 7.13
N LEU A 104 -13.05 -34.96 5.86
CA LEU A 104 -13.94 -35.74 5.01
C LEU A 104 -13.39 -37.13 4.74
N ALA A 105 -12.08 -37.25 4.51
CA ALA A 105 -11.40 -38.54 4.36
C ALA A 105 -11.47 -39.37 5.66
N PHE A 106 -11.23 -38.75 6.81
CA PHE A 106 -11.35 -39.39 8.11
C PHE A 106 -12.78 -39.88 8.37
N ALA A 107 -13.78 -39.01 8.18
CA ALA A 107 -15.18 -39.34 8.37
C ALA A 107 -15.64 -40.45 7.41
N GLY A 108 -15.26 -40.38 6.14
CA GLY A 108 -15.58 -41.42 5.15
C GLY A 108 -15.00 -42.78 5.53
N ASN A 109 -13.75 -42.83 5.98
CA ASN A 109 -13.11 -44.06 6.44
C ASN A 109 -13.74 -44.60 7.74
N ALA A 110 -14.19 -43.74 8.66
CA ALA A 110 -14.86 -44.17 9.89
C ALA A 110 -16.24 -44.81 9.61
N ILE A 111 -16.99 -44.26 8.65
CA ILE A 111 -18.29 -44.78 8.21
C ILE A 111 -18.12 -46.14 7.51
N THR A 112 -17.19 -46.25 6.56
CA THR A 112 -17.02 -47.49 5.76
C THR A 112 -16.51 -48.67 6.58
N LYS A 113 -15.75 -48.42 7.64
CA LYS A 113 -15.28 -49.46 8.58
C LYS A 113 -16.30 -49.85 9.65
N GLY A 114 -17.50 -49.24 9.65
CA GLY A 114 -18.55 -49.51 10.62
C GLY A 114 -18.20 -49.11 12.06
N GLN A 115 -17.17 -48.26 12.24
CA GLN A 115 -16.74 -47.78 13.57
C GLN A 115 -17.68 -46.73 14.13
N SER A 116 -18.45 -46.07 13.24
CA SER A 116 -19.51 -45.14 13.61
C SER A 116 -20.67 -45.21 12.61
N LEU A 117 -21.91 -45.21 13.10
CA LEU A 117 -23.10 -45.11 12.26
C LEU A 117 -23.37 -43.67 11.84
N ALA A 118 -24.06 -43.48 10.71
CA ALA A 118 -24.57 -42.17 10.32
C ALA A 118 -25.49 -41.63 11.41
N GLY A 119 -25.10 -40.53 12.07
CA GLY A 119 -25.81 -39.95 13.22
C GLY A 119 -25.10 -40.11 14.57
N ASP A 120 -23.94 -40.76 14.62
CA ASP A 120 -23.10 -40.84 15.82
C ASP A 120 -22.70 -39.42 16.31
N PRO A 121 -22.81 -39.09 17.61
CA PRO A 121 -22.52 -37.74 18.13
C PRO A 121 -21.11 -37.24 17.77
N LEU A 122 -20.16 -38.16 17.60
CA LEU A 122 -18.80 -37.85 17.17
C LEU A 122 -18.75 -37.33 15.72
N LEU A 123 -19.49 -37.95 14.79
CA LEU A 123 -19.57 -37.46 13.40
C LEU A 123 -20.30 -36.13 13.32
N SER A 124 -21.33 -35.92 14.13
CA SER A 124 -22.05 -34.64 14.17
C SER A 124 -21.13 -33.48 14.60
N LYS A 125 -20.30 -33.69 15.64
CA LYS A 125 -19.34 -32.68 16.10
C LYS A 125 -18.19 -32.45 15.11
N ILE A 126 -17.70 -33.49 14.43
CA ILE A 126 -16.70 -33.34 13.35
C ILE A 126 -17.32 -32.60 12.15
N GLY A 127 -18.59 -32.85 11.84
CA GLY A 127 -19.35 -32.13 10.83
C GLY A 127 -19.43 -30.63 11.10
N LEU A 128 -19.57 -30.22 12.36
CA LEU A 128 -19.50 -28.81 12.75
C LEU A 128 -18.12 -28.19 12.46
N GLY A 129 -17.04 -28.90 12.76
CA GLY A 129 -15.67 -28.48 12.41
C GLY A 129 -15.48 -28.35 10.90
N LEU A 130 -15.96 -29.33 10.13
CA LEU A 130 -15.95 -29.31 8.67
C LEU A 130 -16.71 -28.10 8.11
N ALA A 131 -17.89 -27.78 8.65
CA ALA A 131 -18.68 -26.62 8.25
C ALA A 131 -17.90 -25.31 8.45
N TRP A 132 -17.17 -25.16 9.55
CA TRP A 132 -16.30 -24.00 9.78
C TRP A 132 -15.16 -23.88 8.77
N PHE A 133 -14.50 -24.99 8.42
CA PHE A 133 -13.44 -24.97 7.40
C PHE A 133 -13.98 -24.64 6.01
N VAL A 134 -15.13 -25.20 5.62
CA VAL A 134 -15.77 -24.87 4.33
C VAL A 134 -16.25 -23.42 4.30
N ALA A 135 -16.82 -22.91 5.40
CA ALA A 135 -17.19 -21.50 5.51
C ALA A 135 -15.96 -20.58 5.40
N GLY A 136 -14.86 -20.91 6.08
CA GLY A 136 -13.60 -20.18 5.97
C GLY A 136 -13.07 -20.14 4.55
N MET A 137 -13.00 -21.29 3.87
CA MET A 137 -12.62 -21.36 2.45
C MET A 137 -13.55 -20.50 1.58
N GLY A 138 -14.87 -20.58 1.78
CA GLY A 138 -15.85 -19.80 1.05
C GLY A 138 -15.66 -18.29 1.24
N CYS A 139 -15.38 -17.84 2.47
CA CYS A 139 -15.06 -16.46 2.78
C CYS A 139 -13.78 -15.99 2.05
N ALA A 140 -12.70 -16.79 2.04
CA ALA A 140 -11.47 -16.43 1.32
C ALA A 140 -11.66 -16.40 -0.20
N GLY A 141 -12.44 -17.34 -0.76
CA GLY A 141 -12.81 -17.36 -2.17
C GLY A 141 -13.62 -16.12 -2.56
N MET A 142 -14.64 -15.79 -1.76
CA MET A 142 -15.47 -14.60 -1.96
C MET A 142 -14.66 -13.31 -1.80
N ALA A 143 -13.76 -13.23 -0.82
CA ALA A 143 -12.85 -12.09 -0.66
C ALA A 143 -11.98 -11.87 -1.91
N THR A 144 -11.49 -12.95 -2.52
CA THR A 144 -10.70 -12.90 -3.76
C THR A 144 -11.53 -12.36 -4.93
N GLY A 145 -12.78 -12.83 -5.07
CA GLY A 145 -13.71 -12.33 -6.09
C GLY A 145 -14.07 -10.85 -5.88
N LEU A 146 -14.44 -10.46 -4.66
CA LEU A 146 -14.75 -9.06 -4.32
C LEU A 146 -13.57 -8.12 -4.56
N ARG A 147 -12.33 -8.59 -4.34
CA ARG A 147 -11.12 -7.82 -4.64
C ARG A 147 -10.96 -7.56 -6.13
N TYR A 148 -11.24 -8.56 -6.97
CA TYR A 148 -11.24 -8.39 -8.43
C TYR A 148 -12.29 -7.35 -8.85
N LEU A 149 -13.52 -7.42 -8.31
CA LEU A 149 -14.56 -6.44 -8.58
C LEU A 149 -14.18 -5.03 -8.09
N ALA A 150 -13.54 -4.91 -6.93
CA ALA A 150 -13.06 -3.63 -6.40
C ALA A 150 -12.02 -3.01 -7.35
N GLN A 151 -11.04 -3.79 -7.82
CA GLN A 151 -10.02 -3.33 -8.76
C GLN A 151 -10.62 -2.91 -10.11
N PHE A 152 -11.62 -3.64 -10.61
CA PHE A 152 -12.38 -3.25 -11.80
C PHE A 152 -13.12 -1.93 -11.58
N ALA A 153 -13.75 -1.71 -10.43
CA ALA A 153 -14.41 -0.45 -10.11
C ALA A 153 -13.41 0.71 -10.02
N TYR A 154 -12.22 0.48 -9.46
CA TYR A 154 -11.15 1.49 -9.40
C TYR A 154 -10.60 1.85 -10.79
N SER A 155 -10.43 0.88 -11.70
CA SER A 155 -9.93 1.16 -13.05
C SER A 155 -10.92 2.00 -13.86
N VAL A 156 -12.23 1.72 -13.75
CA VAL A 156 -13.29 2.51 -14.38
C VAL A 156 -13.38 3.92 -13.78
N CYS A 157 -13.13 4.07 -12.47
CA CYS A 157 -13.14 5.38 -11.81
C CYS A 157 -11.98 6.28 -12.25
N HIS A 158 -10.81 5.71 -12.54
CA HIS A 158 -9.67 6.48 -13.06
C HIS A 158 -9.93 7.05 -14.45
N ALA A 159 -10.73 6.38 -15.28
CA ALA A 159 -11.12 6.87 -16.60
C ALA A 159 -12.20 7.98 -16.55
N ASN A 160 -12.97 8.09 -15.47
CA ASN A 160 -14.11 8.99 -15.38
C ASN A 160 -14.21 9.61 -13.98
N GLN A 161 -13.41 10.66 -13.73
CA GLN A 161 -13.10 11.25 -12.43
C GLN A 161 -14.30 11.80 -11.63
N GLN A 162 -15.49 11.87 -12.23
CA GLN A 162 -16.66 12.60 -11.71
C GLN A 162 -17.74 11.72 -11.05
N ARG A 163 -17.63 10.38 -11.08
CA ARG A 163 -18.62 9.48 -10.45
C ARG A 163 -18.29 9.18 -8.98
N ARG A 164 -18.71 10.08 -8.09
CA ARG A 164 -18.57 9.96 -6.61
C ARG A 164 -19.12 8.63 -6.05
N GLY A 165 -20.17 8.07 -6.67
CA GLY A 165 -20.76 6.79 -6.26
C GLY A 165 -19.86 5.58 -6.48
N VAL A 166 -19.09 5.53 -7.58
CA VAL A 166 -18.23 4.39 -7.90
C VAL A 166 -17.05 4.28 -6.93
N LYS A 167 -16.53 5.42 -6.45
CA LYS A 167 -15.49 5.44 -5.40
C LYS A 167 -15.98 4.87 -4.07
N ALA A 168 -17.23 5.17 -3.68
CA ALA A 168 -17.81 4.64 -2.46
C ALA A 168 -17.97 3.12 -2.55
N THR A 169 -18.48 2.61 -3.67
CA THR A 169 -18.63 1.15 -3.91
C THR A 169 -17.29 0.42 -3.92
N ALA A 170 -16.25 1.01 -4.51
CA ALA A 170 -14.92 0.41 -4.52
C ALA A 170 -14.32 0.32 -3.10
N ASN A 171 -14.52 1.35 -2.28
CA ASN A 171 -14.04 1.36 -0.90
C ASN A 171 -14.80 0.37 -0.01
N THR A 172 -16.12 0.25 -0.15
CA THR A 172 -16.91 -0.72 0.62
C THR A 172 -16.59 -2.17 0.23
N LEU A 173 -16.37 -2.45 -1.07
CA LEU A 173 -15.93 -3.76 -1.54
C LEU A 173 -14.56 -4.14 -0.98
N ASN A 174 -13.62 -3.19 -0.93
CA ASN A 174 -12.28 -3.44 -0.40
C ASN A 174 -12.32 -3.73 1.11
N TRP A 175 -13.04 -2.92 1.89
CA TRP A 175 -13.22 -3.17 3.33
C TRP A 175 -13.90 -4.51 3.61
N THR A 176 -14.96 -4.82 2.86
CA THR A 176 -15.66 -6.11 2.96
C THR A 176 -14.69 -7.26 2.67
N SER A 177 -13.85 -7.16 1.63
CA SER A 177 -12.84 -8.18 1.30
C SER A 177 -11.83 -8.40 2.42
N ILE A 178 -11.34 -7.31 3.05
CA ILE A 178 -10.41 -7.39 4.19
C ILE A 178 -11.05 -8.12 5.37
N VAL A 179 -12.30 -7.77 5.72
CA VAL A 179 -13.03 -8.41 6.81
C VAL A 179 -13.27 -9.89 6.52
N LEU A 180 -13.70 -10.24 5.30
CA LEU A 180 -13.88 -11.65 4.91
C LEU A 180 -12.57 -12.44 4.98
N GLY A 181 -11.44 -11.84 4.57
CA GLY A 181 -10.12 -12.45 4.69
C GLY A 181 -9.76 -12.74 6.15
N ALA A 182 -9.96 -11.78 7.06
CA ALA A 182 -9.71 -11.97 8.49
C ALA A 182 -10.62 -13.05 9.10
N VAL A 183 -11.92 -13.04 8.75
CA VAL A 183 -12.90 -14.06 9.19
C VAL A 183 -12.50 -15.45 8.69
N SER A 184 -11.96 -15.57 7.47
CA SER A 184 -11.46 -16.86 6.95
C SER A 184 -10.34 -17.47 7.79
N PHE A 185 -9.46 -16.64 8.38
CA PHE A 185 -8.42 -17.13 9.28
C PHE A 185 -8.99 -17.46 10.66
N ALA A 186 -9.88 -16.64 11.20
CA ALA A 186 -10.53 -16.91 12.48
C ALA A 186 -11.31 -18.24 12.47
N THR A 187 -12.05 -18.50 11.38
CA THR A 187 -12.81 -19.75 11.19
C THR A 187 -11.92 -20.99 11.12
N PHE A 188 -10.68 -20.89 10.64
CA PHE A 188 -9.71 -21.99 10.70
C PHE A 188 -9.39 -22.38 12.15
N PHE A 189 -9.08 -21.41 13.01
CA PHE A 189 -8.80 -21.67 14.42
C PHE A 189 -10.02 -22.21 15.17
N VAL A 190 -11.20 -21.64 14.91
CA VAL A 190 -12.48 -22.10 15.51
C VAL A 190 -12.82 -23.53 15.06
N GLY A 191 -12.70 -23.82 13.76
CA GLY A 191 -12.93 -25.16 13.20
C GLY A 191 -11.94 -26.19 13.75
N GLY A 192 -10.67 -25.82 13.86
CA GLY A 192 -9.63 -26.65 14.48
C GLY A 192 -9.92 -26.94 15.95
N TYR A 193 -10.29 -25.92 16.72
CA TYR A 193 -10.64 -26.08 18.14
C TYR A 193 -11.90 -26.94 18.34
N SER A 194 -12.94 -26.73 17.52
CA SER A 194 -14.17 -27.53 17.54
C SER A 194 -13.88 -29.01 17.22
N THR A 195 -13.05 -29.26 16.22
CA THR A 195 -12.65 -30.62 15.83
C THR A 195 -11.82 -31.28 16.93
N TYR A 196 -10.86 -30.54 17.51
CA TYR A 196 -10.06 -31.04 18.62
C TYR A 196 -10.93 -31.43 19.82
N LEU A 197 -11.89 -30.58 20.20
CA LEU A 197 -12.81 -30.89 21.29
C LEU A 197 -13.68 -32.11 20.99
N ALA A 198 -14.11 -32.31 19.74
CA ALA A 198 -14.87 -33.48 19.34
C ALA A 198 -14.10 -34.79 19.56
N ILE A 199 -12.78 -34.77 19.34
CA ILE A 199 -11.90 -35.93 19.47
C ILE A 199 -11.44 -36.12 20.93
N ALA A 200 -11.07 -35.04 21.62
CA ALA A 200 -10.49 -35.10 22.96
C ALA A 200 -11.54 -35.29 24.08
N LYS A 201 -12.79 -34.87 23.85
CA LYS A 201 -13.91 -35.04 24.79
C LYS A 201 -15.13 -35.61 24.05
N PRO A 202 -15.12 -36.90 23.69
CA PRO A 202 -16.36 -37.57 23.29
C PRO A 202 -17.34 -37.45 24.48
N ASN A 203 -18.55 -36.94 24.25
CA ASN A 203 -19.52 -36.82 25.33
C ASN A 203 -19.85 -38.22 25.87
N ASP A 204 -19.77 -38.39 27.19
CA ASP A 204 -20.25 -39.56 27.93
C ASP A 204 -21.78 -39.63 27.87
N THR A 205 -22.37 -39.93 26.72
CA THR A 205 -23.72 -40.49 26.69
C THR A 205 -23.57 -42.01 26.62
N PRO A 206 -23.78 -42.74 27.73
CA PRO A 206 -23.70 -44.19 27.71
C PRO A 206 -24.73 -44.72 26.70
N ILE A 207 -24.27 -45.59 25.80
CA ILE A 207 -25.11 -46.34 24.87
C ILE A 207 -25.89 -47.39 25.70
N ALA A 208 -26.82 -46.93 26.52
CA ALA A 208 -27.74 -47.77 27.28
C ALA A 208 -28.98 -48.07 26.43
N ASN A 209 -28.83 -48.68 25.24
CA ASN A 209 -29.96 -49.32 24.53
C ASN A 209 -29.62 -50.15 23.28
N VAL A 210 -28.50 -50.89 23.24
CA VAL A 210 -28.26 -51.88 22.16
C VAL A 210 -28.39 -53.34 22.64
N ALA A 211 -28.49 -53.59 23.94
CA ALA A 211 -28.60 -54.95 24.48
C ALA A 211 -30.02 -55.58 24.41
N SER A 212 -31.05 -54.84 24.00
CA SER A 212 -32.45 -55.34 24.00
C SER A 212 -32.96 -55.87 22.66
N GLN A 213 -32.20 -55.79 21.56
CA GLN A 213 -32.63 -56.30 20.25
C GLN A 213 -32.02 -57.65 19.83
N GLN A 214 -31.21 -58.29 20.67
CA GLN A 214 -30.63 -59.61 20.36
C GLN A 214 -31.36 -60.80 21.01
N LYS A 215 -32.50 -60.56 21.66
CA LYS A 215 -33.42 -61.61 22.14
C LYS A 215 -34.84 -61.30 21.70
N ARG A 216 -35.17 -61.57 20.44
CA ARG A 216 -36.51 -61.94 19.98
C ARG A 216 -36.43 -62.56 18.61
#